data_AF-A0A1H9MMF3-F1
#
_entry.id   AF-A0A1H9MMF3-F1
#
_cell.length_a   1.000
_cell.length_b   1.000
_cell.length_c   1.000
_cell.angle_alpha   90.00
_cell.angle_beta   90.00
_cell.angle_gamma   90.00
#
_symmetry.space_group_name_H-M   'P 1'
#
loop_
_entity.id
_entity.type
_entity.pdbx_description
1 polymer ?
#
loop_
_entity_poly.entity_id
_entity_poly.type
_entity_poly.pdbx_seq_one_letter_code
_entity_poly.pdbx_strand_id
1 'polypeptide(L)'
;MNKQKNIVKINLSGGIVSTGDLLSIVKAAESAQAKDIKLGTRQQLYLTVADPKLEEFTQELQEARINFEVNFDEHPNIVSSYVTDELFNRSNWLTEGVYADVLDAFAYQPALKVNIIDSTQNLVPFFTGNINFISSPTANYWYLFIRFPKMTESEHWGSLVYSADIPAMAKAIETVILEDEKTFYSKTTASVSLLRARVQENYQFFHQPVIEELQLPKFTIPYYEGLNKYGQKFWLGVYRRDEVFPLAFLKDVCAICLKTKIGKIYTTPWKSMLIKGIDADDQKYWSYVLGKNHINVRHASNELNWQVEDLSADGLVIKRYLVRRFDSMDLKTHGLCFAIKTQPKSGLFGSVVIKRLINYTKTAKKATDRFDILYTPDFNPNSKNYIVYKRKLALTVLDQHLSDLSNIYYDQLGLNNLIGTELKAEESAQESATTTTYWVQQCQKCFTVYDEQYGEQENGIMPGVPFDALPATYTCPVCDAGKGDFLTINFQTLATLA
;
A
#
# COMPACT_ATOMS: atom_id res chain seq x y z
N MET A 1 23.52 33.66 -20.87
CA MET A 1 22.06 33.50 -21.01
C MET A 1 21.64 32.27 -20.21
N ASN A 2 20.77 32.42 -19.21
CA ASN A 2 20.15 31.25 -18.57
C ASN A 2 19.32 30.55 -19.64
N LYS A 3 19.73 29.35 -20.08
CA LYS A 3 18.94 28.55 -21.01
C LYS A 3 17.59 28.27 -20.32
N GLN A 4 16.51 28.77 -20.91
CA GLN A 4 15.16 28.45 -20.48
C GLN A 4 15.00 26.92 -20.49
N LYS A 5 14.45 26.39 -19.40
CA LYS A 5 14.23 24.95 -19.21
C LYS A 5 12.74 24.69 -19.32
N ASN A 6 12.39 23.75 -20.18
CA ASN A 6 11.03 23.32 -20.43
C ASN A 6 10.78 22.00 -19.72
N ILE A 7 9.62 21.87 -19.08
CA ILE A 7 9.17 20.62 -18.46
C ILE A 7 8.31 19.90 -19.48
N VAL A 8 8.69 18.68 -19.83
CA VAL A 8 7.87 17.79 -20.66
C VAL A 8 7.27 16.72 -19.78
N LYS A 9 5.93 16.62 -19.81
CA LYS A 9 5.16 15.59 -19.10
C LYS A 9 4.72 14.52 -20.10
N ILE A 10 4.89 13.25 -19.74
CA ILE A 10 4.38 12.11 -20.52
C ILE A 10 3.47 11.30 -19.60
N ASN A 11 2.20 11.17 -19.98
CA ASN A 11 1.26 10.34 -19.24
C ASN A 11 1.51 8.85 -19.56
N LEU A 12 1.53 8.02 -18.53
CA LEU A 12 1.58 6.56 -18.66
C LEU A 12 0.24 6.02 -18.19
N SER A 13 -0.74 5.87 -19.08
CA SER A 13 -2.11 5.49 -18.72
C SER A 13 -2.13 4.22 -17.87
N GLY A 14 -2.67 4.30 -16.66
CA GLY A 14 -2.69 3.19 -15.70
C GLY A 14 -1.34 2.90 -15.02
N GLY A 15 -0.36 3.77 -15.20
CA GLY A 15 1.01 3.62 -14.71
C GLY A 15 1.78 2.51 -15.38
N ILE A 16 1.49 2.23 -16.65
CA ILE A 16 2.21 1.24 -17.44
C ILE A 16 2.91 1.91 -18.62
N VAL A 17 4.08 1.41 -18.97
CA VAL A 17 4.79 1.75 -20.20
C VAL A 17 5.34 0.48 -20.81
N SER A 18 5.22 0.33 -22.14
CA SER A 18 5.88 -0.77 -22.81
C SER A 18 7.40 -0.59 -22.74
N THR A 19 8.15 -1.68 -22.70
CA THR A 19 9.63 -1.60 -22.69
C THR A 19 10.16 -0.88 -23.95
N GLY A 20 9.46 -1.03 -25.08
CA GLY A 20 9.79 -0.34 -26.33
C GLY A 20 9.58 1.16 -26.25
N ASP A 21 8.42 1.61 -25.77
CA ASP A 21 8.11 3.04 -25.66
C ASP A 21 9.02 3.72 -24.64
N LEU A 22 9.29 3.09 -23.50
CA LEU A 22 10.22 3.64 -22.53
C LEU A 22 11.63 3.80 -23.13
N LEU A 23 12.09 2.82 -23.91
CA LEU A 23 13.37 2.93 -24.61
C LEU A 23 13.38 4.08 -25.62
N SER A 24 12.28 4.28 -26.37
CA SER A 24 12.14 5.42 -27.29
C SER A 24 12.19 6.75 -26.54
N ILE A 25 11.47 6.89 -25.42
CA ILE A 25 11.51 8.10 -24.57
C ILE A 25 12.93 8.36 -24.08
N VAL A 26 13.62 7.32 -23.60
CA VAL A 26 14.97 7.44 -23.05
C VAL A 26 15.99 7.81 -24.12
N LYS A 27 15.87 7.28 -25.34
CA LYS A 27 16.70 7.67 -26.48
C LYS A 27 16.48 9.12 -26.88
N ALA A 28 15.22 9.54 -27.02
CA ALA A 28 14.89 10.94 -27.31
C ALA A 28 15.43 11.88 -26.23
N ALA A 29 15.32 11.48 -24.96
CA ALA A 29 15.85 12.24 -23.84
C ALA A 29 17.39 12.37 -23.92
N GLU A 30 18.08 11.32 -24.36
CA GLU A 30 19.53 11.31 -24.54
C GLU A 30 19.95 12.24 -25.70
N SER A 31 19.28 12.18 -26.87
CA SER A 31 19.49 13.11 -28.00
C SER A 31 19.30 14.57 -27.60
N ALA A 32 18.28 14.82 -26.77
CA ALA A 32 17.95 16.12 -26.21
C ALA A 32 18.88 16.58 -25.07
N GLN A 33 19.84 15.74 -24.68
CA GLN A 33 20.77 15.98 -23.56
C GLN A 33 20.04 16.22 -22.22
N ALA A 34 18.87 15.62 -22.06
CA ALA A 34 18.23 15.53 -20.75
C ALA A 34 19.11 14.68 -19.83
N LYS A 35 19.09 15.00 -18.53
CA LYS A 35 19.95 14.32 -17.55
C LYS A 35 19.28 13.06 -17.01
N ASP A 36 17.98 13.14 -16.80
CA ASP A 36 17.22 12.18 -16.03
C ASP A 36 15.71 12.30 -16.29
N ILE A 37 15.00 11.26 -15.85
CA ILE A 37 13.54 11.19 -15.81
C ILE A 37 13.08 11.19 -14.36
N LYS A 38 11.97 11.85 -14.08
CA LYS A 38 11.29 11.80 -12.78
C LYS A 38 9.92 11.16 -12.92
N LEU A 39 9.46 10.52 -11.85
CA LEU A 39 8.13 9.92 -11.76
C LEU A 39 7.20 10.83 -10.96
N GLY A 40 5.94 10.90 -11.38
CA GLY A 40 4.92 11.72 -10.75
C GLY A 40 3.93 10.94 -9.89
N THR A 41 3.22 11.67 -9.02
CA THR A 41 2.21 11.11 -8.10
C THR A 41 0.96 10.56 -8.78
N ARG A 42 0.74 10.86 -10.07
CA ARG A 42 -0.32 10.27 -10.89
C ARG A 42 0.24 9.27 -11.92
N GLN A 43 1.40 8.67 -11.64
CA GLN A 43 2.04 7.66 -12.49
C GLN A 43 2.56 8.17 -13.85
N GLN A 44 2.81 9.46 -13.99
CA GLN A 44 3.37 10.12 -15.19
C GLN A 44 4.90 10.24 -15.14
N LEU A 45 5.53 10.48 -16.28
CA LEU A 45 6.95 10.84 -16.39
C LEU A 45 7.12 12.34 -16.57
N TYR A 46 8.22 12.87 -16.06
CA TYR A 46 8.67 14.23 -16.29
C TYR A 46 10.11 14.29 -16.75
N LEU A 47 10.38 15.14 -17.73
CA LEU A 47 11.71 15.48 -18.21
C LEU A 47 11.91 16.99 -18.17
N THR A 48 13.16 17.41 -17.98
CA THR A 48 13.56 18.80 -18.16
C THR A 48 14.46 18.90 -19.38
N VAL A 49 14.01 19.64 -20.40
CA VAL A 49 14.70 19.79 -21.68
C VAL A 49 15.07 21.26 -21.88
N ALA A 50 16.28 21.50 -22.38
CA ALA A 50 16.71 22.87 -22.69
C ALA A 50 16.01 23.36 -23.97
N ASP A 51 15.66 24.65 -23.99
CA ASP A 51 14.95 25.27 -25.11
C ASP A 51 15.49 24.94 -26.52
N PRO A 52 16.82 25.01 -26.77
CA PRO A 52 17.37 24.71 -28.11
C PRO A 52 17.24 23.24 -28.56
N LYS A 53 16.86 22.34 -27.64
CA LYS A 53 16.69 20.90 -27.87
C LYS A 53 15.23 20.46 -27.79
N LEU A 54 14.32 21.38 -27.48
CA LEU A 54 12.91 21.05 -27.28
C LEU A 54 12.27 20.55 -28.58
N GLU A 55 12.47 21.25 -29.69
CA GLU A 55 11.86 20.90 -30.98
C GLU A 55 12.24 19.49 -31.44
N GLU A 56 13.54 19.20 -31.50
CA GLU A 56 14.11 17.86 -31.79
C GLU A 56 13.53 16.79 -30.87
N PHE A 57 13.49 17.04 -29.56
CA PHE A 57 12.94 16.11 -28.58
C PHE A 57 11.45 15.81 -28.83
N THR A 58 10.65 16.85 -29.05
CA THR A 58 9.21 16.69 -29.29
C THR A 58 8.92 16.00 -30.60
N GLN A 59 9.73 16.21 -31.63
CA GLN A 59 9.61 15.51 -32.90
C GLN A 59 9.88 14.00 -32.73
N GLU A 60 10.94 13.61 -32.01
CA GLU A 60 11.23 12.20 -31.75
C GLU A 60 10.08 11.51 -30.97
N LEU A 61 9.47 12.20 -30.01
CA LEU A 61 8.29 11.68 -29.30
C LEU A 61 7.08 11.52 -30.23
N GLN A 62 6.83 12.48 -31.13
CA GLN A 62 5.75 12.41 -32.12
C GLN A 62 5.94 11.25 -33.10
N GLU A 63 7.17 11.04 -33.60
CA GLU A 63 7.51 9.92 -34.48
C GLU A 63 7.31 8.57 -33.78
N ALA A 64 7.62 8.51 -32.49
CA ALA A 64 7.33 7.35 -31.63
C ALA A 64 5.86 7.23 -31.21
N ARG A 65 4.98 8.16 -31.62
CA ARG A 65 3.54 8.24 -31.24
C ARG A 65 3.30 8.34 -29.74
N ILE A 66 4.21 9.02 -29.04
CA ILE A 66 4.14 9.23 -27.59
C ILE A 66 3.48 10.57 -27.32
N ASN A 67 2.37 10.53 -26.58
CA ASN A 67 1.67 11.74 -26.16
C ASN A 67 2.45 12.48 -25.07
N PHE A 68 2.54 13.81 -25.18
CA PHE A 68 3.22 14.65 -24.19
C PHE A 68 2.59 16.04 -24.08
N GLU A 69 2.90 16.73 -22.98
CA GLU A 69 2.60 18.14 -22.77
C GLU A 69 3.88 18.90 -22.39
N VAL A 70 4.02 20.13 -22.89
CA VAL A 70 5.18 20.99 -22.62
C VAL A 70 4.75 22.18 -21.76
N ASN A 71 5.28 22.28 -20.55
CA ASN A 71 4.99 23.33 -19.57
C ASN A 71 3.51 23.47 -19.15
N PHE A 72 2.67 22.51 -19.53
CA PHE A 72 1.25 22.43 -19.17
C PHE A 72 0.94 21.11 -18.46
N ASP A 73 -0.20 21.11 -17.76
CA ASP A 73 -0.78 19.95 -17.06
C ASP A 73 -2.30 19.96 -17.26
N GLU A 74 -2.72 20.06 -18.52
CA GLU A 74 -4.13 20.10 -18.95
C GLU A 74 -4.76 18.71 -18.91
N HIS A 75 -4.01 17.68 -19.29
CA HIS A 75 -4.50 16.30 -19.31
C HIS A 75 -3.89 15.48 -18.16
N PRO A 76 -4.57 15.34 -17.01
CA PRO A 76 -4.09 14.45 -15.95
C PRO A 76 -4.04 12.99 -16.41
N ASN A 77 -2.98 12.28 -16.05
CA ASN A 77 -2.89 10.84 -16.31
C ASN A 77 -4.04 10.06 -15.65
N ILE A 78 -4.43 8.93 -16.24
CA ILE A 78 -5.32 7.94 -15.62
C ILE A 78 -4.50 7.14 -14.60
N VAL A 79 -4.90 7.19 -13.33
CA VAL A 79 -4.22 6.42 -12.27
C VAL A 79 -4.87 5.05 -12.15
N SER A 80 -4.07 3.98 -12.08
CA SER A 80 -4.58 2.62 -11.89
C SER A 80 -3.76 1.83 -10.88
N SER A 81 -4.44 0.93 -10.18
CA SER A 81 -3.79 -0.11 -9.36
C SER A 81 -3.33 -1.31 -10.17
N TYR A 82 -3.26 -1.21 -11.50
CA TYR A 82 -2.69 -2.25 -12.37
C TYR A 82 -1.27 -2.69 -11.90
N VAL A 83 -0.46 -1.76 -11.41
CA VAL A 83 0.86 -2.07 -10.80
C VAL A 83 0.79 -3.06 -9.61
N THR A 84 -0.36 -3.16 -8.93
CA THR A 84 -0.55 -4.03 -7.77
C THR A 84 -0.98 -5.45 -8.10
N ASP A 85 -1.38 -5.69 -9.34
CA ASP A 85 -1.91 -6.99 -9.76
C ASP A 85 -0.88 -8.11 -9.55
N GLU A 86 -1.35 -9.21 -8.95
CA GLU A 86 -0.58 -10.38 -8.49
C GLU A 86 0.40 -10.12 -7.33
N LEU A 87 0.58 -8.86 -6.90
CA LEU A 87 1.59 -8.49 -5.89
C LEU A 87 0.97 -8.07 -4.56
N PHE A 88 0.00 -7.16 -4.60
CA PHE A 88 -0.53 -6.49 -3.40
C PHE A 88 -2.06 -6.47 -3.33
N ASN A 89 -2.74 -6.95 -4.38
CA ASN A 89 -4.18 -7.11 -4.40
C ASN A 89 -4.60 -8.56 -4.15
N ARG A 90 -5.88 -8.76 -3.88
CA ARG A 90 -6.52 -10.06 -3.65
C ARG A 90 -7.81 -10.20 -4.47
N SER A 91 -7.94 -9.44 -5.56
CA SER A 91 -9.17 -9.46 -6.35
C SER A 91 -9.39 -10.81 -7.00
N ASN A 92 -10.65 -11.23 -7.01
CA ASN A 92 -11.07 -12.52 -7.56
C ASN A 92 -11.31 -12.48 -9.07
N TRP A 93 -11.53 -11.29 -9.66
CA TRP A 93 -11.92 -11.15 -11.06
C TRP A 93 -11.14 -10.07 -11.83
N LEU A 94 -10.53 -9.12 -11.13
CA LEU A 94 -9.80 -8.03 -11.75
C LEU A 94 -8.37 -8.48 -12.03
N THR A 95 -8.05 -8.65 -13.31
CA THR A 95 -6.74 -9.12 -13.78
C THR A 95 -6.06 -8.06 -14.63
N GLU A 96 -4.76 -8.25 -14.91
CA GLU A 96 -4.03 -7.49 -15.93
C GLU A 96 -4.79 -7.29 -17.25
N GLY A 97 -5.51 -8.31 -17.72
CA GLY A 97 -6.27 -8.27 -18.97
C GLY A 97 -7.43 -7.28 -18.90
N VAL A 98 -8.21 -7.32 -17.81
CA VAL A 98 -9.35 -6.41 -17.60
C VAL A 98 -8.87 -4.96 -17.49
N TYR A 99 -7.75 -4.71 -16.81
CA TYR A 99 -7.16 -3.37 -16.79
C TYR A 99 -6.75 -2.90 -18.18
N ALA A 100 -6.08 -3.76 -18.95
CA ALA A 100 -5.66 -3.43 -20.30
C ALA A 100 -6.86 -3.10 -21.19
N ASP A 101 -7.91 -3.94 -21.19
CA ASP A 101 -9.13 -3.72 -21.96
C ASP A 101 -9.80 -2.38 -21.65
N VAL A 102 -9.91 -2.03 -20.36
CA VAL A 102 -10.49 -0.74 -19.95
C VAL A 102 -9.61 0.44 -20.37
N LEU A 103 -8.30 0.34 -20.18
CA LEU A 103 -7.35 1.44 -20.48
C LEU A 103 -7.21 1.66 -21.99
N ASP A 104 -7.15 0.59 -22.80
CA ASP A 104 -7.03 0.66 -24.26
C ASP A 104 -8.30 1.23 -24.92
N ALA A 105 -9.45 1.11 -24.25
CA ALA A 105 -10.71 1.69 -24.71
C ALA A 105 -10.83 3.22 -24.48
N PHE A 106 -9.88 3.85 -23.77
CA PHE A 106 -9.82 5.33 -23.70
C PHE A 106 -9.28 5.92 -25.00
N ALA A 107 -10.20 6.28 -25.90
CA ALA A 107 -9.88 6.96 -27.18
C ALA A 107 -9.62 8.48 -27.04
N TYR A 108 -9.42 9.00 -25.82
CA TYR A 108 -9.20 10.42 -25.55
C TYR A 108 -8.33 10.61 -24.30
N GLN A 109 -7.75 11.81 -24.14
CA GLN A 109 -7.04 12.19 -22.93
C GLN A 109 -7.99 12.94 -21.97
N PRO A 110 -8.24 12.42 -20.76
CA PRO A 110 -9.09 13.11 -19.79
C PRO A 110 -8.53 14.48 -19.42
N ALA A 111 -9.43 15.45 -19.23
CA ALA A 111 -9.16 16.75 -18.61
C ALA A 111 -9.49 16.72 -17.09
N LEU A 112 -10.36 15.80 -16.65
CA LEU A 112 -10.60 15.50 -15.25
C LEU A 112 -9.79 14.27 -14.80
N LYS A 113 -9.40 14.25 -13.52
CA LYS A 113 -8.57 13.16 -12.97
C LYS A 113 -9.39 11.87 -12.88
N VAL A 114 -9.01 10.85 -13.62
CA VAL A 114 -9.63 9.51 -13.55
C VAL A 114 -8.75 8.55 -12.74
N ASN A 115 -9.39 7.72 -11.92
CA ASN A 115 -8.77 6.64 -11.17
C ASN A 115 -9.52 5.32 -11.43
N ILE A 116 -8.81 4.21 -11.65
CA ILE A 116 -9.35 2.84 -11.84
C ILE A 116 -8.65 1.90 -10.87
N ILE A 117 -9.29 1.59 -9.75
CA ILE A 117 -8.61 1.05 -8.55
C ILE A 117 -9.27 -0.25 -8.07
N ASP A 118 -8.45 -1.23 -7.72
CA ASP A 118 -8.86 -2.44 -7.01
C ASP A 118 -9.15 -2.11 -5.54
N SER A 119 -10.34 -2.47 -5.05
CA SER A 119 -10.77 -2.26 -3.67
C SER A 119 -9.91 -2.98 -2.63
N THR A 120 -9.14 -4.00 -3.01
CA THR A 120 -8.43 -4.90 -2.07
C THR A 120 -6.99 -4.51 -1.74
N GLN A 121 -6.43 -3.48 -2.39
CA GLN A 121 -5.04 -3.06 -2.25
C GLN A 121 -4.90 -1.72 -1.52
N ASN A 122 -3.68 -1.39 -1.05
CA ASN A 122 -3.39 -0.14 -0.33
C ASN A 122 -2.26 0.70 -0.94
N LEU A 123 -1.63 0.25 -2.03
CA LEU A 123 -0.52 0.96 -2.65
C LEU A 123 -1.01 2.17 -3.45
N VAL A 124 -2.04 2.02 -4.26
CA VAL A 124 -2.59 3.08 -5.11
C VAL A 124 -3.81 3.69 -4.43
N PRO A 125 -3.85 5.02 -4.23
CA PRO A 125 -4.90 5.66 -3.46
C PRO A 125 -6.23 5.73 -4.23
N PHE A 126 -7.33 5.43 -3.52
CA PHE A 126 -8.67 5.31 -4.10
C PHE A 126 -9.22 6.63 -4.65
N PHE A 127 -9.26 7.67 -3.81
CA PHE A 127 -10.08 8.87 -4.07
C PHE A 127 -9.29 10.10 -4.53
N THR A 128 -8.11 9.93 -5.15
CA THR A 128 -7.27 11.06 -5.61
C THR A 128 -7.74 11.71 -6.93
N GLY A 129 -8.67 11.08 -7.63
CA GLY A 129 -9.30 11.56 -8.86
C GLY A 129 -10.50 12.48 -8.62
N ASN A 130 -11.05 12.98 -9.72
CA ASN A 130 -12.39 13.54 -9.84
C ASN A 130 -13.41 12.45 -10.13
N ILE A 131 -13.03 11.45 -10.93
CA ILE A 131 -13.86 10.30 -11.29
C ILE A 131 -13.10 9.06 -10.81
N ASN A 132 -13.64 8.34 -9.84
CA ASN A 132 -12.94 7.22 -9.19
C ASN A 132 -13.77 5.95 -9.34
N PHE A 133 -13.29 5.02 -10.17
CA PHE A 133 -13.83 3.68 -10.31
C PHE A 133 -13.10 2.75 -9.34
N ILE A 134 -13.86 2.04 -8.51
CA ILE A 134 -13.33 1.13 -7.49
C ILE A 134 -13.99 -0.23 -7.65
N SER A 135 -13.21 -1.32 -7.76
CA SER A 135 -13.76 -2.64 -8.08
C SER A 135 -14.76 -3.12 -7.03
N SER A 136 -15.89 -3.66 -7.50
CA SER A 136 -16.89 -4.26 -6.61
C SER A 136 -16.68 -5.76 -6.42
N PRO A 137 -17.35 -6.40 -5.44
CA PRO A 137 -17.39 -7.85 -5.34
C PRO A 137 -18.03 -8.53 -6.57
N THR A 138 -18.91 -7.81 -7.30
CA THR A 138 -19.53 -8.31 -8.51
C THR A 138 -18.57 -8.20 -9.70
N ALA A 139 -18.31 -9.33 -10.35
CA ALA A 139 -17.36 -9.41 -11.46
C ALA A 139 -17.70 -8.44 -12.60
N ASN A 140 -16.68 -7.73 -13.10
CA ASN A 140 -16.78 -6.70 -14.14
C ASN A 140 -17.58 -5.45 -13.77
N TYR A 141 -17.94 -5.27 -12.50
CA TYR A 141 -18.67 -4.09 -12.03
C TYR A 141 -17.87 -3.28 -11.00
N TRP A 142 -18.03 -1.96 -11.06
CA TRP A 142 -17.24 -1.00 -10.29
C TRP A 142 -18.15 -0.03 -9.55
N TYR A 143 -17.83 0.27 -8.30
CA TYR A 143 -18.34 1.48 -7.65
C TYR A 143 -17.80 2.72 -8.37
N LEU A 144 -18.59 3.78 -8.40
CA LEU A 144 -18.19 5.06 -8.96
C LEU A 144 -18.37 6.17 -7.92
N PHE A 145 -17.31 6.92 -7.68
CA PHE A 145 -17.30 8.07 -6.78
C PHE A 145 -16.85 9.33 -7.51
N ILE A 146 -17.63 10.40 -7.38
CA ILE A 146 -17.38 11.68 -8.00
C ILE A 146 -16.91 12.69 -6.96
N ARG A 147 -15.78 13.32 -7.24
CA ARG A 147 -15.30 14.50 -6.53
C ARG A 147 -15.28 15.68 -7.49
N PHE A 148 -16.24 16.58 -7.29
CA PHE A 148 -16.34 17.79 -8.09
C PHE A 148 -15.08 18.68 -7.96
N PRO A 149 -14.73 19.44 -9.02
CA PRO A 149 -13.63 20.40 -8.96
C PRO A 149 -13.78 21.37 -7.78
N LYS A 150 -12.65 21.75 -7.17
CA LYS A 150 -12.59 22.62 -5.96
C LYS A 150 -13.24 22.03 -4.69
N MET A 151 -13.67 20.76 -4.72
CA MET A 151 -14.19 20.05 -3.56
C MET A 151 -13.20 19.03 -3.00
N THR A 152 -13.42 18.62 -1.75
CA THR A 152 -12.60 17.64 -1.02
C THR A 152 -13.29 16.30 -0.87
N GLU A 153 -14.60 16.31 -0.68
CA GLU A 153 -15.44 15.14 -0.45
C GLU A 153 -15.84 14.49 -1.79
N SER A 154 -16.03 13.18 -1.75
CA SER A 154 -16.49 12.40 -2.89
C SER A 154 -17.88 11.85 -2.59
N GLU A 155 -18.76 11.89 -3.57
CA GLU A 155 -20.13 11.38 -3.49
C GLU A 155 -20.26 10.12 -4.35
N HIS A 156 -21.03 9.15 -3.87
CA HIS A 156 -21.25 7.88 -4.56
C HIS A 156 -22.29 8.01 -5.69
N TRP A 157 -22.04 7.38 -6.85
CA TRP A 157 -22.91 7.44 -8.03
C TRP A 157 -24.28 6.78 -7.84
N GLY A 158 -24.37 5.82 -6.91
CA GLY A 158 -25.61 5.12 -6.56
C GLY A 158 -25.92 3.87 -7.38
N SER A 159 -25.06 3.49 -8.32
CA SER A 159 -25.12 2.21 -9.03
C SER A 159 -23.72 1.75 -9.43
N LEU A 160 -23.56 0.45 -9.66
CA LEU A 160 -22.32 -0.11 -10.18
C LEU A 160 -22.23 0.10 -11.69
N VAL A 161 -21.02 0.37 -12.19
CA VAL A 161 -20.71 0.62 -13.61
C VAL A 161 -20.04 -0.61 -14.21
N TYR A 162 -20.48 -1.04 -15.39
CA TYR A 162 -19.86 -2.15 -16.11
C TYR A 162 -18.48 -1.75 -16.68
N SER A 163 -17.52 -2.67 -16.67
CA SER A 163 -16.12 -2.40 -17.04
C SER A 163 -15.97 -1.80 -18.43
N ALA A 164 -16.69 -2.32 -19.43
CA ALA A 164 -16.61 -1.81 -20.81
C ALA A 164 -17.17 -0.39 -20.98
N ASP A 165 -18.02 0.06 -20.05
CA ASP A 165 -18.63 1.40 -20.11
C ASP A 165 -17.76 2.47 -19.43
N ILE A 166 -16.72 2.08 -18.68
CA ILE A 166 -15.88 3.02 -17.91
C ILE A 166 -15.36 4.20 -18.75
N PRO A 167 -14.76 4.00 -19.94
CA PRO A 167 -14.23 5.12 -20.73
C PRO A 167 -15.33 6.06 -21.22
N ALA A 168 -16.43 5.52 -21.73
CA ALA A 168 -17.55 6.31 -22.24
C ALA A 168 -18.28 7.06 -21.11
N MET A 169 -18.46 6.41 -19.96
CA MET A 169 -19.02 6.98 -18.75
C MET A 169 -18.14 8.13 -18.22
N ALA A 170 -16.83 7.91 -18.14
CA ALA A 170 -15.87 8.94 -17.71
C ALA A 170 -15.93 10.16 -18.65
N LYS A 171 -16.06 9.93 -19.97
CA LYS A 171 -16.18 11.02 -20.93
C LYS A 171 -17.46 11.81 -20.77
N ALA A 172 -18.60 11.12 -20.66
CA ALA A 172 -19.90 11.76 -20.49
C ALA A 172 -19.94 12.62 -19.22
N ILE A 173 -19.44 12.09 -18.10
CA ILE A 173 -19.36 12.82 -16.84
C ILE A 173 -18.45 14.05 -16.96
N GLU A 174 -17.27 13.88 -17.56
CA GLU A 174 -16.33 14.98 -17.78
C GLU A 174 -16.96 16.09 -18.62
N THR A 175 -17.58 15.75 -19.75
CA THR A 175 -18.25 16.71 -20.63
C THR A 175 -19.30 17.52 -19.87
N VAL A 176 -20.20 16.87 -19.14
CA VAL A 176 -21.26 17.56 -18.38
C VAL A 176 -20.69 18.49 -17.31
N ILE A 177 -19.63 18.08 -16.60
CA ILE A 177 -18.99 18.91 -15.57
C ILE A 177 -18.29 20.13 -16.17
N LEU A 178 -17.57 19.95 -17.28
CA LEU A 178 -16.78 21.02 -17.89
C LEU A 178 -17.65 22.03 -18.66
N GLU A 179 -18.77 21.60 -19.26
CA GLU A 179 -19.69 22.49 -19.97
C GLU A 179 -20.51 23.38 -19.02
N ASP A 180 -20.75 22.96 -17.77
CA ASP A 180 -21.46 23.73 -16.75
C ASP A 180 -20.63 23.93 -15.48
N GLU A 181 -19.52 24.66 -15.61
CA GLU A 181 -18.64 24.94 -14.48
C GLU A 181 -19.37 25.70 -13.36
N LYS A 182 -20.32 26.58 -13.70
CA LYS A 182 -21.06 27.39 -12.72
C LYS A 182 -21.79 26.51 -11.72
N THR A 183 -22.42 25.44 -12.20
CA THR A 183 -23.13 24.49 -11.36
C THR A 183 -22.17 23.53 -10.67
N PHE A 184 -21.27 22.89 -11.41
CA PHE A 184 -20.51 21.74 -10.91
C PHE A 184 -19.20 22.08 -10.19
N TYR A 185 -18.76 23.35 -10.20
CA TYR A 185 -17.62 23.81 -9.37
C TYR A 185 -18.08 24.51 -8.09
N SER A 186 -19.39 24.66 -7.91
CA SER A 186 -20.00 25.33 -6.78
C SER A 186 -20.41 24.33 -5.70
N LYS A 187 -19.95 24.58 -4.47
CA LYS A 187 -20.23 23.73 -3.29
C LYS A 187 -21.71 23.69 -2.89
N THR A 188 -22.53 24.63 -3.35
CA THR A 188 -23.94 24.72 -2.97
C THR A 188 -24.87 24.07 -3.98
N THR A 189 -24.42 23.89 -5.22
CA THR A 189 -25.27 23.46 -6.34
C THR A 189 -24.84 22.13 -6.95
N ALA A 190 -23.55 21.76 -6.89
CA ALA A 190 -23.11 20.49 -7.43
C ALA A 190 -23.64 19.34 -6.55
N SER A 191 -24.22 18.33 -7.20
CA SER A 191 -24.60 17.07 -6.56
C SER A 191 -24.49 15.94 -7.58
N VAL A 192 -24.18 14.73 -7.10
CA VAL A 192 -24.14 13.56 -7.97
C VAL A 192 -25.51 13.21 -8.54
N SER A 193 -26.59 13.48 -7.81
CA SER A 193 -27.96 13.27 -8.30
C SER A 193 -28.27 14.13 -9.53
N LEU A 194 -27.89 15.40 -9.54
CA LEU A 194 -28.05 16.31 -10.67
C LEU A 194 -27.16 15.90 -11.85
N LEU A 195 -25.89 15.59 -11.57
CA LEU A 195 -24.95 15.13 -12.59
C LEU A 195 -25.46 13.88 -13.29
N ARG A 196 -25.93 12.90 -12.52
CA ARG A 196 -26.48 11.65 -13.03
C ARG A 196 -27.69 11.87 -13.93
N ALA A 197 -28.63 12.73 -13.53
CA ALA A 197 -29.79 13.07 -14.35
C ALA A 197 -29.35 13.62 -15.73
N ARG A 198 -28.40 14.56 -15.76
CA ARG A 198 -27.90 15.14 -17.02
C ARG A 198 -27.14 14.15 -17.89
N VAL A 199 -26.35 13.26 -17.30
CA VAL A 199 -25.67 12.20 -18.05
C VAL A 199 -26.70 11.23 -18.67
N GLN A 200 -27.75 10.88 -17.93
CA GLN A 200 -28.80 9.96 -18.39
C GLN A 200 -29.71 10.53 -19.49
N GLU A 201 -29.71 11.85 -19.73
CA GLU A 201 -30.45 12.47 -20.83
C GLU A 201 -29.91 12.05 -22.21
N ASN A 202 -28.59 11.86 -22.32
CA ASN A 202 -27.90 11.66 -23.60
C ASN A 202 -27.15 10.32 -23.69
N TYR A 203 -26.97 9.62 -22.57
CA TYR A 203 -26.16 8.41 -22.51
C TYR A 203 -26.89 7.29 -21.78
N GLN A 204 -26.79 6.06 -22.31
CA GLN A 204 -27.28 4.85 -21.66
C GLN A 204 -26.09 3.93 -21.38
N PHE A 205 -25.98 3.51 -20.12
CA PHE A 205 -24.90 2.63 -19.64
C PHE A 205 -25.49 1.44 -18.89
N PHE A 206 -24.80 0.31 -18.96
CA PHE A 206 -25.13 -0.86 -18.16
C PHE A 206 -24.79 -0.58 -16.69
N HIS A 207 -25.76 -0.86 -15.83
CA HIS A 207 -25.60 -0.66 -14.40
C HIS A 207 -26.24 -1.78 -13.60
N GLN A 208 -25.74 -1.98 -12.39
CA GLN A 208 -26.34 -2.86 -11.40
C GLN A 208 -26.63 -2.11 -10.11
N PRO A 209 -27.65 -2.53 -9.33
CA PRO A 209 -27.87 -1.98 -8.01
C PRO A 209 -26.68 -2.28 -7.09
N VAL A 210 -26.42 -1.39 -6.15
CA VAL A 210 -25.43 -1.63 -5.10
C VAL A 210 -26.06 -2.52 -4.03
N ILE A 211 -25.57 -3.76 -3.93
CA ILE A 211 -26.04 -4.76 -2.96
C ILE A 211 -25.21 -4.69 -1.68
N GLU A 212 -23.89 -4.45 -1.82
CA GLU A 212 -22.94 -4.32 -0.73
C GLU A 212 -22.24 -2.97 -0.86
N GLU A 213 -22.11 -2.23 0.25
CA GLU A 213 -21.36 -0.96 0.29
C GLU A 213 -19.86 -1.19 0.22
N LEU A 214 -19.13 -0.25 -0.39
CA LEU A 214 -17.68 -0.34 -0.53
C LEU A 214 -16.99 -0.50 0.82
N GLN A 215 -16.37 -1.67 1.04
CA GLN A 215 -15.48 -1.91 2.17
C GLN A 215 -14.02 -1.66 1.76
N LEU A 216 -13.35 -0.76 2.47
CA LEU A 216 -11.94 -0.46 2.25
C LEU A 216 -11.08 -1.27 3.22
N PRO A 217 -9.94 -1.82 2.78
CA PRO A 217 -9.00 -2.50 3.65
C PRO A 217 -8.43 -1.51 4.68
N LYS A 218 -8.04 -2.03 5.85
CA LYS A 218 -7.25 -1.26 6.80
C LYS A 218 -6.00 -0.75 6.10
N PHE A 219 -5.76 0.55 6.16
CA PHE A 219 -4.67 1.17 5.40
C PHE A 219 -3.30 0.71 5.91
N THR A 220 -2.53 0.11 5.03
CA THR A 220 -1.11 -0.21 5.24
C THR A 220 -0.39 -0.12 3.89
N ILE A 221 0.65 0.70 3.77
CA ILE A 221 1.44 0.70 2.53
C ILE A 221 2.29 -0.58 2.51
N PRO A 222 2.15 -1.45 1.48
CA PRO A 222 3.00 -2.62 1.36
C PRO A 222 4.45 -2.20 1.10
N TYR A 223 5.40 -3.04 1.48
CA TYR A 223 6.80 -2.79 1.11
C TYR A 223 6.97 -3.01 -0.39
N TYR A 224 7.04 -1.92 -1.16
CA TYR A 224 7.01 -1.93 -2.63
C TYR A 224 8.40 -1.75 -3.28
N GLU A 225 9.47 -1.94 -2.52
CA GLU A 225 10.85 -1.82 -2.99
C GLU A 225 11.60 -3.16 -2.86
N GLY A 226 12.69 -3.32 -3.62
CA GLY A 226 13.58 -4.46 -3.51
C GLY A 226 13.29 -5.54 -4.55
N LEU A 227 14.19 -6.53 -4.61
CA LEU A 227 13.99 -7.73 -5.41
C LEU A 227 13.28 -8.77 -4.53
N ASN A 228 12.01 -9.01 -4.82
CA ASN A 228 11.11 -9.83 -3.99
C ASN A 228 10.54 -10.98 -4.81
N LYS A 229 10.31 -12.12 -4.16
CA LYS A 229 9.73 -13.31 -4.79
C LYS A 229 8.19 -13.25 -4.73
N TYR A 230 7.53 -13.70 -5.80
CA TYR A 230 6.09 -13.95 -5.83
C TYR A 230 5.81 -15.18 -6.71
N GLY A 231 5.15 -16.20 -6.15
CA GLY A 231 5.06 -17.50 -6.80
C GLY A 231 6.45 -18.08 -7.14
N GLN A 232 6.71 -18.36 -8.42
CA GLN A 232 8.02 -18.81 -8.93
C GLN A 232 8.85 -17.70 -9.59
N LYS A 233 8.32 -16.47 -9.64
CA LYS A 233 8.93 -15.33 -10.28
C LYS A 233 9.39 -14.31 -9.24
N PHE A 234 10.07 -13.27 -9.71
CA PHE A 234 10.52 -12.14 -8.91
C PHE A 234 9.96 -10.84 -9.48
N TRP A 235 9.79 -9.86 -8.61
CA TRP A 235 9.54 -8.49 -9.01
C TRP A 235 10.58 -7.58 -8.36
N LEU A 236 10.92 -6.50 -9.04
CA LEU A 236 11.86 -5.49 -8.57
C LEU A 236 11.14 -4.16 -8.41
N GLY A 237 11.10 -3.63 -7.19
CA GLY A 237 10.71 -2.25 -6.92
C GLY A 237 11.92 -1.34 -6.76
N VAL A 238 11.91 -0.20 -7.43
CA VAL A 238 12.99 0.79 -7.39
C VAL A 238 12.42 2.14 -6.96
N TYR A 239 12.81 2.58 -5.76
CA TYR A 239 12.57 3.94 -5.27
C TYR A 239 13.89 4.72 -5.16
N ARG A 240 13.79 6.04 -5.28
CA ARG A 240 14.93 6.95 -5.32
C ARG A 240 14.68 8.15 -4.41
N ARG A 241 15.57 8.39 -3.44
CA ARG A 241 15.50 9.54 -2.51
C ARG A 241 15.55 10.91 -3.18
N ASP A 242 16.08 10.97 -4.39
CA ASP A 242 16.12 12.15 -5.27
C ASP A 242 14.97 12.22 -6.24
N GLU A 243 14.10 11.20 -6.28
CA GLU A 243 12.99 11.08 -7.23
C GLU A 243 13.46 11.12 -8.69
N VAL A 244 14.74 10.80 -8.92
CA VAL A 244 15.44 10.95 -10.20
C VAL A 244 15.95 9.59 -10.68
N PHE A 245 15.63 9.26 -11.93
CA PHE A 245 16.07 8.05 -12.61
C PHE A 245 17.04 8.42 -13.73
N PRO A 246 18.35 8.09 -13.59
CA PRO A 246 19.34 8.38 -14.63
C PRO A 246 19.01 7.67 -15.95
N LEU A 247 19.22 8.35 -17.08
CA LEU A 247 18.96 7.77 -18.40
C LEU A 247 19.77 6.49 -18.65
N ALA A 248 21.04 6.46 -18.23
CA ALA A 248 21.89 5.28 -18.36
C ALA A 248 21.32 4.04 -17.64
N PHE A 249 20.78 4.24 -16.43
CA PHE A 249 20.11 3.19 -15.67
C PHE A 249 18.86 2.71 -16.40
N LEU A 250 18.01 3.62 -16.87
CA LEU A 250 16.79 3.26 -17.61
C LEU A 250 17.08 2.54 -18.92
N LYS A 251 18.17 2.87 -19.63
CA LYS A 251 18.63 2.13 -20.82
C LYS A 251 18.99 0.69 -20.47
N ASP A 252 19.76 0.50 -19.40
CA ASP A 252 20.12 -0.85 -18.95
C ASP A 252 18.87 -1.65 -18.52
N VAL A 253 17.92 -1.03 -17.81
CA VAL A 253 16.62 -1.64 -17.45
C VAL A 253 15.88 -2.08 -18.71
N CYS A 254 15.73 -1.20 -19.71
CA CYS A 254 15.06 -1.54 -20.97
C CYS A 254 15.78 -2.67 -21.70
N ALA A 255 17.11 -2.66 -21.73
CA ALA A 255 17.91 -3.70 -22.37
C ALA A 255 17.72 -5.08 -21.70
N ILE A 256 17.68 -5.13 -20.37
CA ILE A 256 17.38 -6.35 -19.63
C ILE A 256 15.96 -6.81 -19.93
N CYS A 257 14.97 -5.93 -19.81
CA CYS A 257 13.58 -6.26 -20.09
C CYS A 257 13.38 -6.83 -21.51
N LEU A 258 14.00 -6.24 -22.55
CA LEU A 258 13.95 -6.77 -23.91
C LEU A 258 14.61 -8.16 -24.02
N LYS A 259 15.77 -8.34 -23.38
CA LYS A 259 16.50 -9.62 -23.36
C LYS A 259 15.69 -10.72 -22.69
N THR A 260 15.00 -10.41 -21.61
CA THR A 260 14.25 -11.37 -20.78
C THR A 260 12.75 -11.38 -21.13
N LYS A 261 12.35 -10.74 -22.23
CA LYS A 261 10.97 -10.68 -22.73
C LYS A 261 9.95 -10.10 -21.73
N ILE A 262 10.40 -9.20 -20.85
CA ILE A 262 9.51 -8.42 -19.99
C ILE A 262 9.01 -7.23 -20.82
N GLY A 263 7.72 -7.26 -21.17
CA GLY A 263 7.14 -6.28 -22.11
C GLY A 263 6.66 -4.98 -21.47
N LYS A 264 6.49 -4.93 -20.15
CA LYS A 264 5.89 -3.81 -19.43
C LYS A 264 6.71 -3.42 -18.21
N ILE A 265 6.74 -2.13 -17.94
CA ILE A 265 7.32 -1.51 -16.76
C ILE A 265 6.22 -0.66 -16.11
N TYR A 266 6.17 -0.69 -14.78
CA TYR A 266 5.08 -0.10 -14.02
C TYR A 266 5.60 1.06 -13.18
N THR A 267 4.80 2.12 -13.01
CA THR A 267 5.10 3.23 -12.11
C THR A 267 4.05 3.31 -11.01
N THR A 268 4.43 3.87 -9.86
CA THR A 268 3.53 4.01 -8.71
C THR A 268 3.24 5.49 -8.42
N PRO A 269 2.12 5.78 -7.73
CA PRO A 269 1.87 7.09 -7.12
C PRO A 269 2.89 7.52 -6.05
N TRP A 270 3.85 6.66 -5.70
CA TRP A 270 4.93 6.93 -4.75
C TRP A 270 6.25 7.28 -5.44
N LYS A 271 6.19 7.67 -6.72
CA LYS A 271 7.34 8.06 -7.55
C LYS A 271 8.40 6.96 -7.63
N SER A 272 7.94 5.70 -7.67
CA SER A 272 8.77 4.51 -7.82
C SER A 272 8.37 3.72 -9.07
N MET A 273 9.25 2.81 -9.49
CA MET A 273 9.06 1.96 -10.66
C MET A 273 9.12 0.49 -10.24
N LEU A 274 8.27 -0.34 -10.84
CA LEU A 274 8.23 -1.79 -10.64
C LEU A 274 8.45 -2.54 -11.95
N ILE A 275 9.20 -3.64 -11.87
CA ILE A 275 9.37 -4.63 -12.93
C ILE A 275 8.88 -5.96 -12.40
N LYS A 276 7.89 -6.57 -13.06
CA LYS A 276 7.28 -7.85 -12.69
C LYS A 276 7.77 -8.97 -13.61
N GLY A 277 7.56 -10.23 -13.22
CA GLY A 277 7.82 -11.38 -14.07
C GLY A 277 9.29 -11.73 -14.30
N ILE A 278 10.18 -11.33 -13.39
CA ILE A 278 11.62 -11.65 -13.46
C ILE A 278 11.82 -13.13 -13.17
N ASP A 279 12.48 -13.83 -14.08
CA ASP A 279 12.86 -15.23 -13.88
C ASP A 279 14.00 -15.39 -12.88
N ALA A 280 14.01 -16.54 -12.19
CA ALA A 280 15.02 -16.82 -11.17
C ALA A 280 16.45 -16.75 -11.73
N ASP A 281 16.65 -17.23 -12.97
CA ASP A 281 17.94 -17.24 -13.67
C ASP A 281 18.41 -15.85 -14.14
N ASP A 282 17.48 -14.89 -14.22
CA ASP A 282 17.70 -13.53 -14.70
C ASP A 282 17.98 -12.53 -13.57
N GLN A 283 17.81 -12.92 -12.30
CA GLN A 283 18.09 -12.07 -11.12
C GLN A 283 19.49 -11.46 -11.14
N LYS A 284 20.49 -12.20 -11.66
CA LYS A 284 21.88 -11.75 -11.80
C LYS A 284 22.02 -10.45 -12.61
N TYR A 285 21.20 -10.25 -13.65
CA TYR A 285 21.23 -9.03 -14.45
C TYR A 285 20.73 -7.83 -13.64
N TRP A 286 19.70 -8.04 -12.83
CA TRP A 286 19.13 -7.03 -11.95
C TRP A 286 20.09 -6.64 -10.82
N SER A 287 20.73 -7.62 -10.17
CA SER A 287 21.76 -7.33 -9.17
C SER A 287 22.94 -6.54 -9.77
N TYR A 288 23.38 -6.92 -10.98
CA TYR A 288 24.46 -6.22 -11.69
C TYR A 288 24.08 -4.76 -12.04
N VAL A 289 22.91 -4.53 -12.64
CA VAL A 289 22.52 -3.17 -13.07
C VAL A 289 22.31 -2.22 -11.89
N LEU A 290 21.76 -2.72 -10.78
CA LEU A 290 21.61 -1.95 -9.55
C LEU A 290 22.97 -1.56 -8.99
N GLY A 291 23.93 -2.50 -8.92
CA GLY A 291 25.30 -2.23 -8.49
C GLY A 291 26.03 -1.24 -9.41
N LYS A 292 25.99 -1.46 -10.72
CA LYS A 292 26.61 -0.61 -11.76
C LYS A 292 26.14 0.84 -11.68
N ASN A 293 24.87 1.05 -11.39
CA ASN A 293 24.25 2.38 -11.35
C ASN A 293 24.12 2.95 -9.92
N HIS A 294 24.73 2.32 -8.92
CA HIS A 294 24.66 2.72 -7.50
C HIS A 294 23.22 2.90 -6.97
N ILE A 295 22.33 1.98 -7.36
CA ILE A 295 20.93 1.98 -6.94
C ILE A 295 20.78 1.08 -5.70
N ASN A 296 20.51 1.70 -4.55
CA ASN A 296 20.09 0.97 -3.36
C ASN A 296 18.57 0.73 -3.39
N VAL A 297 18.12 -0.46 -3.02
CA VAL A 297 16.69 -0.88 -3.02
C VAL A 297 16.28 -1.52 -1.69
N ARG A 298 16.83 -1.00 -0.58
CA ARG A 298 16.57 -1.46 0.79
C ARG A 298 16.30 -0.28 1.72
N HIS A 299 15.51 0.68 1.28
CA HIS A 299 15.13 1.83 2.10
C HIS A 299 14.15 1.40 3.19
N ALA A 300 14.21 2.05 4.35
CA ALA A 300 13.28 1.80 5.43
C ALA A 300 11.87 2.30 5.09
N SER A 301 10.84 1.71 5.72
CA SER A 301 9.44 2.08 5.48
C SER A 301 9.15 3.56 5.72
N ASN A 302 9.89 4.20 6.63
CA ASN A 302 9.79 5.63 6.94
C ASN A 302 10.32 6.52 5.81
N GLU A 303 10.96 5.99 4.76
CA GLU A 303 11.33 6.74 3.57
C GLU A 303 10.27 6.63 2.45
N LEU A 304 9.57 5.49 2.44
CA LEU A 304 8.68 5.05 1.37
C LEU A 304 7.24 5.57 1.51
N ASN A 305 6.84 5.99 2.72
CA ASN A 305 5.48 6.39 3.04
C ASN A 305 5.21 7.90 2.91
N TRP A 306 5.91 8.61 2.01
CA TRP A 306 5.79 10.06 1.86
C TRP A 306 5.27 10.47 0.48
N GLN A 307 4.31 11.39 0.51
CA GLN A 307 3.80 12.13 -0.62
C GLN A 307 4.39 13.55 -0.63
N VAL A 308 4.98 13.94 -1.75
CA VAL A 308 5.54 15.27 -2.00
C VAL A 308 5.08 15.73 -3.37
N GLU A 309 4.83 17.03 -3.54
CA GLU A 309 4.34 17.54 -4.82
C GLU A 309 5.31 17.21 -5.96
N ASP A 310 4.76 17.00 -7.15
CA ASP A 310 5.56 16.73 -8.34
C ASP A 310 6.51 17.90 -8.62
N LEU A 311 7.75 17.58 -8.96
CA LEU A 311 8.82 18.55 -9.26
C LEU A 311 9.13 19.54 -8.12
N SER A 312 8.71 19.27 -6.88
CA SER A 312 8.92 20.16 -5.74
C SER A 312 10.26 19.92 -5.04
N ALA A 313 11.28 20.70 -5.43
CA ALA A 313 12.59 20.68 -4.75
C ALA A 313 12.48 21.05 -3.26
N ASP A 314 11.63 22.03 -2.93
CA ASP A 314 11.39 22.46 -1.54
C ASP A 314 10.74 21.35 -0.70
N GLY A 315 9.72 20.68 -1.24
CA GLY A 315 9.08 19.56 -0.56
C GLY A 315 10.04 18.40 -0.32
N LEU A 316 10.92 18.11 -1.28
CA LEU A 316 11.94 17.06 -1.15
C LEU A 316 12.99 17.39 -0.10
N VAL A 317 13.40 18.65 0.02
CA VAL A 317 14.30 19.11 1.09
C VAL A 317 13.66 18.90 2.46
N ILE A 318 12.39 19.25 2.63
CA ILE A 318 11.65 19.04 3.88
C ILE A 318 11.52 17.54 4.19
N LYS A 319 11.15 16.71 3.20
CA LYS A 319 11.07 15.25 3.35
C LYS A 319 12.39 14.68 3.88
N ARG A 320 13.50 14.99 3.21
CA ARG A 320 14.83 14.48 3.59
C ARG A 320 15.26 14.93 4.98
N TYR A 321 14.93 16.17 5.35
CA TYR A 321 15.19 16.67 6.69
C TYR A 321 14.42 15.83 7.74
N LEU A 322 13.11 15.63 7.54
CA LEU A 322 12.27 14.89 8.47
C LEU A 322 12.62 13.41 8.56
N VAL A 323 12.88 12.75 7.42
CA VAL A 323 13.30 11.34 7.36
C VAL A 323 14.57 11.13 8.19
N ARG A 324 15.59 11.99 8.04
CA ARG A 324 16.82 11.89 8.86
C ARG A 324 16.56 12.06 10.35
N ARG A 325 15.58 12.90 10.73
CA ARG A 325 15.18 13.05 12.13
C ARG A 325 14.48 11.79 12.62
N PHE A 326 13.60 11.20 11.82
CA PHE A 326 12.93 9.92 12.15
C PHE A 326 13.95 8.80 12.34
N ASP A 327 14.94 8.69 11.45
CA ASP A 327 16.03 7.72 11.57
C ASP A 327 16.81 7.93 12.88
N SER A 328 17.11 9.20 13.24
CA SER A 328 17.84 9.50 14.48
C SER A 328 17.05 9.20 15.76
N MET A 329 15.72 9.08 15.66
CA MET A 329 14.82 8.76 16.78
C MET A 329 14.38 7.29 16.77
N ASP A 330 14.82 6.49 15.79
CA ASP A 330 14.35 5.13 15.55
C ASP A 330 12.81 5.02 15.46
N LEU A 331 12.20 6.02 14.79
CA LEU A 331 10.75 6.15 14.74
C LEU A 331 10.11 5.14 13.79
N LYS A 332 9.28 4.24 14.32
CA LYS A 332 8.49 3.30 13.52
C LYS A 332 7.24 3.98 12.95
N THR A 333 7.14 4.13 11.63
CA THR A 333 5.98 4.79 10.99
C THR A 333 5.13 3.85 10.13
N HIS A 334 5.20 2.54 10.38
CA HIS A 334 4.40 1.56 9.65
C HIS A 334 2.91 1.80 9.87
N GLY A 335 2.10 1.70 8.81
CA GLY A 335 0.66 2.03 8.87
C GLY A 335 0.34 3.52 8.74
N LEU A 336 1.34 4.40 8.82
CA LEU A 336 1.19 5.84 8.58
C LEU A 336 1.72 6.24 7.21
N CYS A 337 1.17 7.31 6.65
CA CYS A 337 1.72 7.98 5.49
C CYS A 337 1.63 9.50 5.63
N PHE A 338 2.66 10.18 5.13
CA PHE A 338 2.86 11.60 5.34
C PHE A 338 2.74 12.35 4.02
N ALA A 339 2.13 13.53 4.03
CA ALA A 339 2.14 14.42 2.87
C ALA A 339 2.73 15.77 3.23
N ILE A 340 3.66 16.26 2.42
CA ILE A 340 4.19 17.62 2.53
C ILE A 340 3.50 18.47 1.48
N LYS A 341 2.70 19.43 1.95
CA LYS A 341 1.99 20.39 1.11
C LYS A 341 2.71 21.74 1.15
N THR A 342 3.47 22.05 0.12
CA THR A 342 4.18 23.34 -0.01
C THR A 342 3.36 24.40 -0.73
N GLN A 343 2.28 24.01 -1.43
CA GLN A 343 1.45 24.90 -2.23
C GLN A 343 -0.02 24.92 -1.78
N PRO A 344 -0.78 26.02 -2.02
CA PRO A 344 -2.16 26.16 -1.51
C PRO A 344 -3.15 25.18 -2.11
N LYS A 345 -2.92 24.74 -3.35
CA LYS A 345 -3.84 23.89 -4.13
C LYS A 345 -3.27 22.48 -4.36
N SER A 346 -2.64 21.92 -3.34
CA SER A 346 -2.05 20.58 -3.39
C SER A 346 -3.09 19.48 -3.18
N GLY A 347 -3.26 18.62 -4.18
CA GLY A 347 -4.16 17.46 -4.16
C GLY A 347 -3.62 16.24 -3.42
N LEU A 348 -2.44 16.35 -2.78
CA LEU A 348 -1.81 15.24 -2.07
C LEU A 348 -2.68 14.75 -0.90
N PHE A 349 -2.50 13.47 -0.58
CA PHE A 349 -3.19 12.77 0.49
C PHE A 349 -2.15 12.20 1.47
N GLY A 350 -2.55 12.02 2.72
CA GLY A 350 -1.72 11.39 3.75
C GLY A 350 -2.55 11.21 5.02
N SER A 351 -2.20 10.24 5.85
CA SER A 351 -2.80 10.11 7.18
C SER A 351 -2.33 11.24 8.10
N VAL A 352 -1.15 11.79 7.83
CA VAL A 352 -0.61 13.01 8.42
C VAL A 352 -0.18 13.98 7.32
N VAL A 353 -0.58 15.25 7.42
CA VAL A 353 -0.29 16.31 6.44
C VAL A 353 0.47 17.44 7.10
N ILE A 354 1.63 17.76 6.52
CA ILE A 354 2.46 18.91 6.88
C ILE A 354 2.21 20.00 5.84
N LYS A 355 1.44 21.03 6.21
CA LYS A 355 1.06 22.12 5.31
C LYS A 355 1.89 23.36 5.59
N ARG A 356 2.71 23.80 4.63
CA ARG A 356 3.43 25.08 4.69
C ARG A 356 2.43 26.24 4.61
N LEU A 357 2.60 27.19 5.50
CA LEU A 357 1.91 28.48 5.48
C LEU A 357 2.73 29.45 4.62
N ILE A 358 2.10 30.06 3.62
CA ILE A 358 2.75 31.04 2.76
C ILE A 358 2.81 32.38 3.50
N ASN A 359 4.01 32.87 3.74
CA ASN A 359 4.24 34.24 4.23
C ASN A 359 4.39 35.18 3.04
N TYR A 360 3.44 36.11 2.85
CA TYR A 360 3.41 37.06 1.73
C TYR A 360 4.34 38.28 1.89
N THR A 361 5.26 38.27 2.86
CA THR A 361 6.17 39.40 3.12
C THR A 361 7.41 39.35 2.21
N LYS A 362 7.76 40.49 1.59
CA LYS A 362 8.85 40.68 0.59
C LYS A 362 10.27 40.23 1.02
N THR A 363 10.50 39.92 2.30
CA THR A 363 11.80 39.54 2.89
C THR A 363 11.86 38.12 3.46
N ALA A 364 10.83 37.29 3.24
CA ALA A 364 10.70 35.99 3.91
C ALA A 364 11.82 35.00 3.53
N LYS A 365 12.83 34.88 4.40
CA LYS A 365 13.83 33.80 4.36
C LYS A 365 13.14 32.47 4.64
N LYS A 366 13.49 31.38 3.96
CA LYS A 366 12.95 30.01 4.20
C LYS A 366 12.96 29.59 5.69
N ALA A 367 13.89 30.10 6.50
CA ALA A 367 13.94 29.85 7.94
C ALA A 367 12.73 30.40 8.73
N THR A 368 11.94 31.32 8.16
CA THR A 368 10.73 31.86 8.77
C THR A 368 9.46 31.14 8.33
N ASP A 369 9.57 30.10 7.48
CA ASP A 369 8.43 29.28 7.11
C ASP A 369 7.75 28.71 8.36
N ARG A 370 6.42 28.62 8.28
CA ARG A 370 5.58 28.05 9.32
C ARG A 370 4.75 26.93 8.74
N PHE A 371 4.43 25.93 9.55
CA PHE A 371 3.73 24.73 9.10
C PHE A 371 2.57 24.42 10.04
N ASP A 372 1.45 24.00 9.45
CA ASP A 372 0.37 23.35 10.16
C ASP A 372 0.54 21.83 10.01
N ILE A 373 0.31 21.08 11.08
CA ILE A 373 0.20 19.62 11.06
C ILE A 373 -1.28 19.27 11.19
N LEU A 374 -1.77 18.46 10.25
CA LEU A 374 -3.10 17.89 10.26
C LEU A 374 -3.00 16.37 10.18
N TYR A 375 -4.02 15.66 10.62
CA TYR A 375 -4.12 14.21 10.49
C TYR A 375 -5.57 13.80 10.21
N THR A 376 -5.80 12.58 9.76
CA THR A 376 -7.15 12.06 9.53
C THR A 376 -7.66 11.26 10.74
N PRO A 377 -8.99 11.20 10.98
CA PRO A 377 -9.58 10.24 11.92
C PRO A 377 -9.06 8.83 11.66
N ASP A 378 -8.70 8.13 12.75
CA ASP A 378 -8.13 6.77 12.75
C ASP A 378 -6.88 6.61 11.88
N PHE A 379 -6.22 7.72 11.53
CA PHE A 379 -5.12 7.77 10.57
C PHE A 379 -5.44 7.10 9.23
N ASN A 380 -6.72 7.07 8.84
CA ASN A 380 -7.13 6.55 7.55
C ASN A 380 -6.95 7.63 6.47
N PRO A 381 -6.01 7.49 5.52
CA PRO A 381 -5.75 8.52 4.51
C PRO A 381 -6.87 8.64 3.46
N ASN A 382 -7.77 7.66 3.39
CA ASN A 382 -8.88 7.65 2.43
C ASN A 382 -10.03 8.56 2.84
N SER A 383 -10.17 8.90 4.13
CA SER A 383 -11.27 9.76 4.61
C SER A 383 -11.13 11.20 4.13
N LYS A 384 -9.88 11.70 4.02
CA LYS A 384 -9.52 13.11 3.70
C LYS A 384 -10.16 14.17 4.60
N ASN A 385 -10.78 13.76 5.70
CA ASN A 385 -11.30 14.62 6.75
C ASN A 385 -10.13 14.96 7.67
N TYR A 386 -9.62 16.19 7.60
CA TYR A 386 -8.42 16.57 8.33
C TYR A 386 -8.76 17.27 9.65
N ILE A 387 -8.27 16.69 10.74
CA ILE A 387 -8.24 17.30 12.07
C ILE A 387 -6.91 18.06 12.19
N VAL A 388 -6.99 19.30 12.66
CA VAL A 388 -5.78 20.10 12.91
C VAL A 388 -5.16 19.63 14.22
N TYR A 389 -3.92 19.15 14.15
CA TYR A 389 -3.13 18.78 15.34
C TYR A 389 -2.46 20.01 15.97
N LYS A 390 -1.69 20.76 15.17
CA LYS A 390 -1.05 22.01 15.58
C LYS A 390 -0.88 22.96 14.42
N ARG A 391 -0.76 24.26 14.74
CA ARG A 391 -0.60 25.33 13.76
C ARG A 391 0.68 26.13 13.95
N LYS A 392 1.13 26.77 12.87
CA LYS A 392 2.21 27.78 12.86
C LYS A 392 3.51 27.30 13.52
N LEU A 393 3.89 26.05 13.28
CA LEU A 393 5.12 25.45 13.79
C LEU A 393 6.34 25.81 12.92
N ALA A 394 7.51 25.89 13.53
CA ALA A 394 8.77 25.94 12.78
C ALA A 394 9.15 24.54 12.28
N LEU A 395 9.93 24.45 11.20
CA LEU A 395 10.40 23.18 10.64
C LEU A 395 11.16 22.33 11.68
N THR A 396 11.93 22.99 12.57
CA THR A 396 12.81 22.35 13.55
C THR A 396 12.12 21.63 14.70
N VAL A 397 10.80 21.77 14.83
CA VAL A 397 10.00 21.12 15.88
C VAL A 397 8.96 20.15 15.31
N LEU A 398 8.91 19.99 13.98
CA LEU A 398 7.90 19.14 13.34
C LEU A 398 8.12 17.68 13.66
N ASP A 399 9.37 17.22 13.65
CA ASP A 399 9.78 15.86 13.97
C ASP A 399 9.27 15.38 15.33
N GLN A 400 9.38 16.20 16.38
CA GLN A 400 8.85 15.87 17.71
C GLN A 400 7.34 15.64 17.64
N HIS A 401 6.61 16.56 17.00
CA HIS A 401 5.16 16.49 16.88
C HIS A 401 4.68 15.34 15.98
N LEU A 402 5.44 14.99 14.95
CA LEU A 402 5.16 13.83 14.12
C LEU A 402 5.45 12.52 14.87
N SER A 403 6.46 12.50 15.75
CA SER A 403 6.70 11.38 16.67
C SER A 403 5.54 11.22 17.65
N ASP A 404 5.02 12.31 18.23
CA ASP A 404 3.87 12.27 19.13
C ASP A 404 2.63 11.69 18.42
N LEU A 405 2.36 12.11 17.17
CA LEU A 405 1.28 11.54 16.36
C LEU A 405 1.48 10.06 16.05
N SER A 406 2.72 9.63 15.83
CA SER A 406 3.04 8.21 15.66
C SER A 406 2.72 7.41 16.92
N ASN A 407 3.04 7.94 18.10
CA ASN A 407 2.68 7.28 19.36
C ASN A 407 1.16 7.19 19.54
N ILE A 408 0.44 8.29 19.29
CA ILE A 408 -1.03 8.30 19.33
C ILE A 408 -1.63 7.22 18.41
N TYR A 409 -1.07 7.04 17.21
CA TYR A 409 -1.52 5.98 16.30
C TYR A 409 -1.37 4.58 16.89
N TYR A 410 -0.20 4.24 17.45
CA TYR A 410 0.01 2.89 18.02
C TYR A 410 -0.80 2.67 19.30
N ASP A 411 -0.98 3.70 20.12
CA ASP A 411 -1.84 3.62 21.30
C ASP A 411 -3.30 3.34 20.90
N GLN A 412 -3.78 3.96 19.82
CA GLN A 412 -5.13 3.73 19.27
C GLN A 412 -5.35 2.33 18.70
N LEU A 413 -4.28 1.58 18.37
CA LEU A 413 -4.44 0.19 17.96
C LEU A 413 -4.97 -0.70 19.09
N GLY A 414 -4.92 -0.24 20.35
CA GLY A 414 -5.56 -0.90 21.50
C GLY A 414 -4.97 -2.25 21.87
N LEU A 415 -3.85 -2.64 21.25
CA LEU A 415 -3.22 -3.94 21.43
C LEU A 415 -2.58 -4.10 22.82
N ASN A 416 -2.27 -3.01 23.52
CA ASN A 416 -1.67 -3.09 24.86
C ASN A 416 -2.55 -3.89 25.84
N ASN A 417 -3.87 -3.71 25.76
CA ASN A 417 -4.81 -4.45 26.61
C ASN A 417 -5.04 -5.87 26.10
N LEU A 418 -5.16 -6.06 24.78
CA LEU A 418 -5.39 -7.39 24.18
C LEU A 418 -4.20 -8.32 24.40
N ILE A 419 -2.98 -7.87 24.10
CA ILE A 419 -1.73 -8.63 24.32
C ILE A 419 -1.58 -8.96 25.81
N GLY A 420 -1.81 -7.98 26.70
CA GLY A 420 -1.73 -8.22 28.14
C GLY A 420 -2.76 -9.22 28.65
N THR A 421 -3.91 -9.36 27.98
CA THR A 421 -4.96 -10.32 28.36
C THR A 421 -4.69 -11.70 27.75
N GLU A 422 -4.26 -11.76 26.49
CA GLU A 422 -3.90 -13.00 25.79
C GLU A 422 -2.65 -13.65 26.40
N LEU A 423 -1.59 -12.87 26.70
CA LEU A 423 -0.40 -13.38 27.37
C LEU A 423 -0.71 -13.89 28.79
N LYS A 424 -1.58 -13.19 29.54
CA LYS A 424 -2.02 -13.66 30.86
C LYS A 424 -2.90 -14.90 30.77
N ALA A 425 -3.70 -15.03 29.71
CA ALA A 425 -4.50 -16.22 29.45
C ALA A 425 -3.61 -17.42 29.09
N GLU A 426 -2.53 -17.20 28.34
CA GLU A 426 -1.53 -18.23 28.01
C GLU A 426 -0.68 -18.62 29.22
N GLU A 427 -0.24 -17.66 30.04
CA GLU A 427 0.47 -17.92 31.31
C GLU A 427 -0.41 -18.73 32.29
N SER A 428 -1.68 -18.35 32.44
CA SER A 428 -2.63 -19.08 33.30
C SER A 428 -3.03 -20.45 32.73
N ALA A 429 -3.04 -20.63 31.40
CA ALA A 429 -3.24 -21.92 30.75
C ALA A 429 -2.01 -22.85 30.93
N GLN A 430 -0.79 -22.32 30.96
CA GLN A 430 0.42 -23.09 31.25
C GLN A 430 0.53 -23.46 32.74
N GLU A 431 0.12 -22.59 33.66
CA GLU A 431 0.06 -22.91 35.10
C GLU A 431 -1.00 -23.97 35.43
N SER A 432 -2.14 -23.98 34.72
CA SER A 432 -3.21 -24.97 34.94
C SER A 432 -2.95 -26.34 34.28
N ALA A 433 -1.98 -26.44 33.37
CA ALA A 433 -1.58 -27.71 32.75
C ALA A 433 -0.59 -28.54 33.60
N THR A 434 -0.13 -28.03 34.75
CA THR A 434 0.78 -28.76 35.64
C THR A 434 0.26 -28.75 37.07
N THR A 435 -0.03 -29.94 37.61
CA THR A 435 -0.31 -30.26 39.03
C THR A 435 -1.76 -30.63 39.36
N THR A 436 -2.23 -31.77 38.84
CA THR A 436 -3.13 -32.61 39.64
C THR A 436 -2.25 -33.53 40.50
N THR A 437 -2.11 -33.21 41.78
CA THR A 437 -1.53 -34.13 42.76
C THR A 437 -2.56 -35.23 43.04
N TYR A 438 -2.26 -36.47 42.67
CA TYR A 438 -3.07 -37.62 43.07
C TYR A 438 -2.17 -38.78 43.53
N TRP A 439 -2.78 -39.69 44.27
CA TRP A 439 -2.10 -40.77 44.95
C TRP A 439 -2.31 -42.08 44.18
N VAL A 440 -1.24 -42.86 44.05
CA VAL A 440 -1.25 -44.17 43.41
C VAL A 440 -0.68 -45.22 44.36
N GLN A 441 -0.92 -46.50 44.08
CA GLN A 441 -0.47 -47.60 44.93
C GLN A 441 0.71 -48.31 44.28
N GLN A 442 1.87 -48.33 44.93
CA GLN A 442 3.06 -48.95 44.38
C GLN A 442 3.47 -50.20 45.16
N CYS A 443 3.69 -51.29 44.43
CA CYS A 443 4.27 -52.50 44.98
C CYS A 443 5.69 -52.23 45.47
N GLN A 444 5.99 -52.53 46.73
CA GLN A 444 7.32 -52.31 47.30
C GLN A 444 8.40 -53.28 46.78
N LYS A 445 7.99 -54.41 46.15
CA LYS A 445 8.94 -55.43 45.68
C LYS A 445 9.47 -55.17 44.26
N CYS A 446 8.58 -54.77 43.35
CA CYS A 446 8.93 -54.56 41.93
C CYS A 446 8.61 -53.15 41.42
N PHE A 447 8.10 -52.26 42.28
CA PHE A 447 7.76 -50.87 41.97
C PHE A 447 6.65 -50.67 40.93
N THR A 448 5.91 -51.72 40.58
CA THR A 448 4.71 -51.62 39.75
C THR A 448 3.67 -50.74 40.42
N VAL A 449 3.11 -49.80 39.65
CA VAL A 449 2.13 -48.82 40.11
C VAL A 449 0.74 -49.24 39.64
N TYR A 450 -0.17 -49.37 40.57
CA TYR A 450 -1.61 -49.42 40.32
C TYR A 450 -2.18 -48.00 40.42
N ASP A 451 -2.82 -47.57 39.35
CA ASP A 451 -3.52 -46.30 39.25
C ASP A 451 -5.00 -46.58 38.99
N GLU A 452 -5.86 -46.12 39.89
CA GLU A 452 -7.31 -46.31 39.79
C GLU A 452 -7.89 -45.69 38.52
N GLN A 453 -7.27 -44.63 37.97
CA GLN A 453 -7.75 -43.97 36.76
C GLN A 453 -7.62 -44.85 35.52
N TYR A 454 -6.63 -45.75 35.51
CA TYR A 454 -6.36 -46.66 34.40
C TYR A 454 -6.82 -48.09 34.68
N GLY A 455 -6.94 -48.47 35.96
CA GLY A 455 -7.24 -49.85 36.36
C GLY A 455 -6.14 -50.82 35.90
N GLU A 456 -6.51 -52.08 35.74
CA GLU A 456 -5.57 -53.15 35.35
C GLU A 456 -6.29 -54.15 34.43
N GLN A 457 -6.43 -53.77 33.16
CA GLN A 457 -7.26 -54.45 32.17
C GLN A 457 -6.86 -55.91 31.94
N GLU A 458 -5.56 -56.22 31.98
CA GLU A 458 -5.04 -57.57 31.77
C GLU A 458 -5.50 -58.56 32.86
N ASN A 459 -5.77 -58.05 34.06
CA ASN A 459 -6.30 -58.82 35.20
C ASN A 459 -7.80 -58.56 35.44
N GLY A 460 -8.49 -57.95 34.47
CA GLY A 460 -9.94 -57.73 34.51
C GLY A 460 -10.40 -56.61 35.45
N ILE A 461 -9.50 -55.75 35.92
CA ILE A 461 -9.83 -54.61 36.77
C ILE A 461 -10.09 -53.40 35.88
N MET A 462 -11.33 -52.89 35.88
CA MET A 462 -11.71 -51.75 35.05
C MET A 462 -11.15 -50.42 35.61
N PRO A 463 -10.95 -49.41 34.75
CA PRO A 463 -10.73 -48.03 35.19
C PRO A 463 -11.80 -47.56 36.19
N GLY A 464 -11.36 -46.80 37.19
CA GLY A 464 -12.19 -46.24 38.26
C GLY A 464 -12.36 -47.13 39.49
N VAL A 465 -11.72 -48.31 39.54
CA VAL A 465 -11.76 -49.19 40.72
C VAL A 465 -10.72 -48.75 41.75
N PRO A 466 -11.10 -48.32 42.96
CA PRO A 466 -10.13 -47.97 44.00
C PRO A 466 -9.35 -49.20 44.45
N PHE A 467 -8.07 -49.03 44.79
CA PHE A 467 -7.23 -50.15 45.26
C PHE A 467 -7.81 -50.86 46.47
N ASP A 468 -8.45 -50.13 47.39
CA ASP A 468 -9.12 -50.70 48.57
C ASP A 468 -10.29 -51.63 48.21
N ALA A 469 -10.95 -51.40 47.07
CA ALA A 469 -12.04 -52.23 46.57
C ALA A 469 -11.56 -53.53 45.89
N LEU A 470 -10.26 -53.69 45.65
CA LEU A 470 -9.70 -54.91 45.08
C LEU A 470 -9.87 -56.10 46.06
N PRO A 471 -10.10 -57.33 45.57
CA PRO A 471 -10.21 -58.51 46.42
C PRO A 471 -8.99 -58.70 47.33
N ALA A 472 -9.19 -59.30 48.52
CA ALA A 472 -8.08 -59.64 49.41
C ALA A 472 -7.07 -60.63 48.77
N THR A 473 -7.51 -61.34 47.72
CA THR A 473 -6.68 -62.25 46.91
C THR A 473 -5.92 -61.54 45.79
N TYR A 474 -5.99 -60.20 45.68
CA TYR A 474 -5.25 -59.46 44.66
C TYR A 474 -3.74 -59.60 44.89
N THR A 475 -3.02 -59.85 43.80
CA THR A 475 -1.56 -59.95 43.75
C THR A 475 -1.01 -59.04 42.66
N CYS A 476 0.19 -58.51 42.86
CA CYS A 476 0.87 -57.68 41.88
C CYS A 476 1.09 -58.47 40.58
N PRO A 477 0.74 -57.91 39.39
CA PRO A 477 0.86 -58.61 38.11
C PRO A 477 2.29 -58.98 37.71
N VAL A 478 3.29 -58.31 38.29
CA VAL A 478 4.69 -58.47 37.88
C VAL A 478 5.47 -59.42 38.79
N CYS A 479 5.15 -59.46 40.09
CA CYS A 479 5.94 -60.20 41.08
C CYS A 479 5.14 -61.04 42.06
N ASP A 480 3.82 -61.15 41.87
CA ASP A 480 2.90 -61.93 42.70
C ASP A 480 2.88 -61.53 44.19
N ALA A 481 3.40 -60.35 44.53
CA ALA A 481 3.31 -59.80 45.88
C ALA A 481 1.86 -59.58 46.29
N GLY A 482 1.52 -59.83 47.54
CA GLY A 482 0.14 -59.68 48.01
C GLY A 482 -0.28 -58.22 48.10
N LYS A 483 -1.59 -57.96 48.15
CA LYS A 483 -2.16 -56.61 48.31
C LYS A 483 -1.54 -55.79 49.48
N GLY A 484 -1.11 -56.45 50.55
CA GLY A 484 -0.46 -55.81 51.70
C GLY A 484 0.97 -55.31 51.46
N ASP A 485 1.61 -55.67 50.34
CA ASP A 485 2.96 -55.24 49.96
C ASP A 485 2.95 -53.93 49.13
N PHE A 486 1.81 -53.21 49.09
CA PHE A 486 1.66 -51.94 48.37
C PHE A 486 1.67 -50.74 49.32
N LEU A 487 2.28 -49.63 48.87
CA LEU A 487 2.23 -48.35 49.56
C LEU A 487 1.59 -47.26 48.71
N THR A 488 0.80 -46.42 49.36
CA THR A 488 0.29 -45.18 48.79
C THR A 488 1.44 -44.19 48.59
N ILE A 489 1.65 -43.77 47.35
CA ILE A 489 2.68 -42.79 46.98
C ILE A 489 2.10 -41.65 46.17
N ASN A 490 2.73 -40.49 46.26
CA ASN A 490 2.32 -39.33 45.49
C ASN A 490 2.85 -39.48 44.05
N PHE A 491 1.98 -39.38 43.05
CA PHE A 491 2.38 -39.56 41.65
C PHE A 491 3.48 -38.57 41.20
N GLN A 492 3.53 -37.36 41.76
CA GLN A 492 4.61 -36.40 41.47
C GLN A 492 6.00 -36.85 41.97
N THR A 493 6.06 -37.65 43.04
CA THR A 493 7.33 -38.20 43.52
C THR A 493 7.88 -39.32 42.63
N LEU A 494 7.05 -39.96 41.80
CA LEU A 494 7.50 -40.90 40.78
C LEU A 494 8.08 -40.19 39.55
N ALA A 495 7.42 -39.11 39.11
CA ALA A 495 7.79 -38.36 37.91
C ALA A 495 9.13 -37.60 38.04
N THR A 496 9.66 -37.44 39.25
CA THR A 496 10.94 -36.78 39.53
C THR A 496 12.13 -37.74 39.66
N LEU A 497 11.89 -39.06 39.57
CA LEU A 497 12.92 -40.11 39.65
C LEU A 497 13.13 -40.88 38.33
N ALA A 498 12.57 -40.39 37.21
CA ALA A 498 12.72 -40.94 35.86
C ALA A 498 13.66 -40.10 34.98
#